data_AF-A0A949MEV3-F1
#
_entry.id   AF-A0A949MEV3-F1
#
_cell.length_a   1.000
_cell.length_b   1.000
_cell.length_c   1.000
_cell.angle_alpha   90.00
_cell.angle_beta   90.00
_cell.angle_gamma   90.00
#
_symmetry.space_group_name_H-M   'P 1'
#
loop_
_entity.id
_entity.type
_entity.pdbx_description
1 polymer ?
#
loop_
_entity_poly.entity_id
_entity_poly.type
_entity_poly.pdbx_seq_one_letter_code
_entity_poly.pdbx_strand_id
1 'polypeptide(L)'
;MKNQLDFEKPIIELQDKLDDLRKHPEKHSLGVNFEEEIRLIEKKLEETRRHIFANLTAWQRVQLARRPKRPYSLDYIASAFTDFHELHGDRLFAEDRAMVGGFAKLGDHRVVVIGTQKGRDTKENILRNFGSAHPEGYRKALRLMRLANKFNLPIITLIDTAGAYPGIGAEERHIAEAIAVNLREMILFEPPIVAAVIGEGGSGGALGIGVADRVLVLENAYYSVISPEGCA
;
A
#
# COMPACT_ATOMS: atom_id res chain seq x y z
N MET A 1 -21.09 -1.57 6.90
CA MET A 1 -21.06 -0.52 7.95
C MET A 1 -19.73 -0.38 8.72
N LYS A 2 -18.69 -1.23 8.57
CA LYS A 2 -17.52 -1.21 9.50
C LYS A 2 -16.27 -0.38 9.12
N ASN A 3 -16.24 0.39 8.02
CA ASN A 3 -15.03 1.15 7.59
C ASN A 3 -15.34 2.56 7.06
N GLN A 4 -16.32 3.25 7.65
CA GLN A 4 -16.70 4.60 7.23
C GLN A 4 -15.83 5.63 7.97
N LEU A 5 -15.25 6.57 7.23
CA LEU A 5 -14.52 7.68 7.82
C LEU A 5 -15.49 8.85 8.04
N ASP A 6 -15.34 9.59 9.14
CA ASP A 6 -16.31 10.61 9.52
C ASP A 6 -16.54 11.67 8.45
N PHE A 7 -15.50 12.04 7.71
CA PHE A 7 -15.56 13.04 6.65
C PHE A 7 -16.27 12.53 5.37
N GLU A 8 -16.53 11.23 5.26
CA GLU A 8 -17.28 10.65 4.14
C GLU A 8 -18.80 10.54 4.41
N LYS A 9 -19.27 10.86 5.63
CA LYS A 9 -20.70 10.82 5.98
C LYS A 9 -21.59 11.52 4.95
N PRO A 10 -21.27 12.74 4.45
CA PRO A 10 -22.11 13.39 3.44
C PRO A 10 -22.22 12.61 2.13
N ILE A 11 -21.15 11.90 1.73
CA ILE A 11 -21.13 11.07 0.52
C ILE A 11 -22.00 9.83 0.72
N ILE A 12 -21.91 9.22 1.90
CA ILE A 12 -22.66 8.01 2.25
C ILE A 12 -24.14 8.32 2.32
N GLU A 13 -24.54 9.40 3.00
CA GLU A 13 -25.95 9.81 3.08
C GLU A 13 -26.57 10.10 1.70
N LEU A 14 -25.80 10.70 0.79
CA LEU A 14 -26.24 10.90 -0.60
C LEU A 14 -26.33 9.58 -1.38
N GLN A 15 -25.38 8.66 -1.16
CA GLN A 15 -25.39 7.34 -1.79
C GLN A 15 -26.56 6.49 -1.29
N ASP A 16 -26.84 6.49 0.01
CA ASP A 16 -27.97 5.75 0.61
C ASP A 16 -29.30 6.28 0.06
N LYS A 17 -29.45 7.61 -0.03
CA LYS A 17 -30.63 8.23 -0.69
C LYS A 17 -30.77 7.82 -2.16
N LEU A 18 -29.67 7.81 -2.91
CA LEU A 18 -29.67 7.39 -4.31
C LEU A 18 -30.08 5.92 -4.46
N ASP A 19 -29.54 5.06 -3.59
CA ASP A 19 -29.83 3.63 -3.59
C ASP A 19 -31.29 3.35 -3.18
N ASP A 20 -31.84 4.11 -2.24
CA ASP A 20 -33.24 4.01 -1.81
C ASP A 20 -34.21 4.40 -2.93
N LEU A 21 -33.92 5.51 -3.62
CA LEU A 21 -34.68 5.95 -4.79
C LEU A 21 -34.68 4.85 -5.87
N ARG A 22 -33.50 4.34 -6.23
CA ARG A 22 -33.36 3.27 -7.24
C ARG A 22 -34.10 1.98 -6.87
N LYS A 23 -34.19 1.63 -5.58
CA LYS A 23 -34.85 0.40 -5.10
C LYS A 23 -36.36 0.50 -4.98
N HIS A 24 -36.93 1.70 -4.83
CA HIS A 24 -38.37 1.89 -4.64
C HIS A 24 -38.96 2.94 -5.59
N PRO A 25 -38.86 2.73 -6.92
CA PRO A 25 -39.37 3.71 -7.90
C PRO A 25 -40.88 3.97 -7.72
N GLU A 26 -41.63 2.95 -7.27
CA GLU A 26 -43.08 3.01 -7.10
C GLU A 26 -43.58 3.66 -5.81
N LYS A 27 -42.71 3.92 -4.81
CA LYS A 27 -43.07 4.74 -3.62
C LYS A 27 -43.18 6.24 -3.93
N HIS A 28 -42.61 6.68 -5.05
CA HIS A 28 -42.55 8.10 -5.44
C HIS A 28 -43.54 8.45 -6.57
N SER A 29 -44.52 7.57 -6.84
CA SER A 29 -45.48 7.60 -7.96
C SER A 29 -46.56 8.72 -7.93
N LEU A 30 -46.23 9.92 -7.47
CA LEU A 30 -47.12 11.08 -7.52
C LEU A 30 -46.37 12.30 -8.07
N GLY A 31 -46.22 12.36 -9.40
CA GLY A 31 -45.98 13.61 -10.13
C GLY A 31 -44.58 14.20 -10.12
N VAL A 32 -43.57 13.51 -9.56
CA VAL A 32 -42.16 13.95 -9.60
C VAL A 32 -41.43 13.18 -10.70
N ASN A 33 -40.68 13.88 -11.55
CA ASN A 33 -39.83 13.26 -12.57
C ASN A 33 -38.65 12.55 -11.87
N PHE A 34 -38.87 11.32 -11.46
CA PHE A 34 -37.94 10.47 -10.70
C PHE A 34 -36.53 10.42 -11.31
N GLU A 35 -36.43 10.45 -12.64
CA GLU A 35 -35.13 10.50 -13.34
C GLU A 35 -34.37 11.80 -13.12
N GLU A 36 -35.06 12.94 -13.00
CA GLU A 36 -34.42 14.23 -12.70
C GLU A 36 -33.88 14.27 -11.28
N GLU A 37 -34.61 13.71 -10.30
CA GLU A 37 -34.17 13.64 -8.92
C GLU A 37 -32.92 12.75 -8.76
N ILE A 38 -32.89 11.60 -9.45
CA ILE A 38 -31.69 10.75 -9.53
C ILE A 38 -30.50 11.54 -10.10
N ARG A 39 -30.68 12.21 -11.23
CA ARG A 39 -29.59 12.99 -11.87
C ARG A 39 -29.08 14.11 -10.95
N LEU A 40 -29.97 14.78 -10.22
CA LEU A 40 -29.60 15.82 -9.26
C LEU A 40 -28.78 15.26 -8.10
N ILE A 41 -29.18 14.10 -7.54
CA ILE A 41 -28.44 13.46 -6.45
C ILE A 41 -27.10 12.92 -6.94
N GLU A 42 -27.02 12.32 -8.13
CA GLU A 42 -25.76 11.88 -8.75
C GLU A 42 -24.80 13.06 -8.92
N LYS A 43 -25.27 14.18 -9.48
CA LYS A 43 -24.47 15.39 -9.63
C LYS A 43 -23.98 15.91 -8.28
N LYS A 44 -24.88 16.01 -7.29
CA LYS A 44 -24.54 16.46 -5.94
C LYS A 44 -23.55 15.51 -5.26
N LEU A 45 -23.66 14.21 -5.48
CA LEU A 45 -22.75 13.20 -4.98
C LEU A 45 -21.34 13.39 -5.57
N GLU A 46 -21.22 13.59 -6.88
CA GLU A 46 -19.94 13.86 -7.54
C GLU A 46 -19.30 15.16 -7.04
N GLU A 47 -20.08 16.25 -6.96
CA GLU A 47 -19.61 17.55 -6.46
C GLU A 47 -19.13 17.44 -5.00
N THR A 48 -19.91 16.77 -4.16
CA THR A 48 -19.59 16.54 -2.74
C THR A 48 -18.32 15.69 -2.59
N ARG A 49 -18.20 14.61 -3.37
CA ARG A 49 -16.97 13.80 -3.42
C ARG A 49 -15.77 14.65 -3.80
N ARG A 50 -15.86 15.39 -4.90
CA ARG A 50 -14.76 16.24 -5.39
C ARG A 50 -14.34 17.27 -4.34
N HIS A 51 -15.30 17.95 -3.73
CA HIS A 51 -15.03 18.94 -2.69
C HIS A 51 -14.33 18.33 -1.47
N ILE A 52 -14.79 17.18 -0.98
CA ILE A 52 -14.19 16.51 0.18
C ILE A 52 -12.77 16.03 -0.13
N PHE A 53 -12.56 15.31 -1.23
CA PHE A 53 -11.25 14.75 -1.57
C PHE A 53 -10.23 15.83 -1.99
N ALA A 54 -10.67 16.97 -2.51
CA ALA A 54 -9.81 18.11 -2.79
C ALA A 54 -9.30 18.82 -1.52
N ASN A 55 -10.07 18.77 -0.43
CA ASN A 55 -9.81 19.52 0.81
C ASN A 55 -9.50 18.62 2.02
N LEU A 56 -8.91 17.44 1.78
CA LEU A 56 -8.54 16.53 2.86
C LEU A 56 -7.49 17.14 3.79
N THR A 57 -7.73 17.04 5.09
CA THR A 57 -6.71 17.35 6.10
C THR A 57 -5.61 16.29 6.11
N ALA A 58 -4.45 16.62 6.68
CA ALA A 58 -3.34 15.68 6.81
C ALA A 58 -3.76 14.37 7.52
N TRP A 59 -4.55 14.48 8.60
CA TRP A 59 -5.05 13.32 9.32
C TRP A 59 -6.02 12.48 8.49
N GLN A 60 -6.90 13.11 7.71
CA GLN A 60 -7.81 12.39 6.82
C GLN A 60 -7.04 11.60 5.74
N ARG A 61 -5.92 12.14 5.22
CA ARG A 61 -5.03 11.40 4.31
C ARG A 61 -4.38 10.20 4.99
N VAL A 62 -3.94 10.34 6.25
CA VAL A 62 -3.44 9.20 7.05
C VAL A 62 -4.51 8.12 7.22
N GLN A 63 -5.76 8.51 7.50
CA GLN A 63 -6.89 7.58 7.59
C GLN A 63 -7.14 6.85 6.26
N LEU A 64 -6.99 7.54 5.12
CA LEU A 64 -7.08 6.93 3.78
C LEU A 64 -5.92 5.96 3.50
N ALA A 65 -4.69 6.28 3.94
CA ALA A 65 -3.52 5.41 3.83
C ALA A 65 -3.72 4.08 4.57
N ARG A 66 -4.45 4.11 5.68
CA ARG A 66 -4.68 2.95 6.57
C ARG A 66 -5.95 2.15 6.24
N ARG A 67 -6.63 2.47 5.13
CA ARG A 67 -7.87 1.77 4.81
C ARG A 67 -7.64 0.28 4.54
N PRO A 68 -8.45 -0.62 5.12
CA PRO A 68 -8.34 -2.06 4.85
C PRO A 68 -8.55 -2.44 3.37
N LYS A 69 -9.29 -1.61 2.63
CA LYS A 69 -9.54 -1.79 1.19
C LYS A 69 -8.49 -1.11 0.29
N ARG A 70 -7.49 -0.43 0.87
CA ARG A 70 -6.41 0.16 0.07
C ARG A 70 -5.67 -0.96 -0.68
N PRO A 71 -5.31 -0.80 -1.97
CA PRO A 71 -4.52 -1.80 -2.68
C PRO A 71 -3.14 -2.00 -2.03
N TYR A 72 -2.75 -3.25 -1.85
CA TYR A 72 -1.44 -3.69 -1.35
C TYR A 72 -0.52 -4.10 -2.51
N SER A 73 0.74 -4.43 -2.21
CA SER A 73 1.76 -4.75 -3.22
C SER A 73 1.31 -5.80 -4.23
N LEU A 74 0.70 -6.91 -3.78
CA LEU A 74 0.22 -7.97 -4.67
C LEU A 74 -0.94 -7.52 -5.58
N ASP A 75 -1.77 -6.54 -5.17
CA ASP A 75 -2.83 -6.01 -6.04
C ASP A 75 -2.24 -5.18 -7.19
N TYR A 76 -1.19 -4.39 -6.92
CA TYR A 76 -0.47 -3.67 -7.97
C TYR A 76 0.28 -4.62 -8.89
N ILE A 77 0.93 -5.65 -8.33
CA ILE A 77 1.61 -6.68 -9.11
C ILE A 77 0.63 -7.39 -10.04
N ALA A 78 -0.54 -7.80 -9.55
CA ALA A 78 -1.54 -8.50 -10.34
C ALA A 78 -2.18 -7.63 -11.45
N SER A 79 -2.25 -6.30 -11.24
CA SER A 79 -2.93 -5.40 -12.18
C SER A 79 -1.99 -4.72 -13.19
N ALA A 80 -0.75 -4.41 -12.80
CA ALA A 80 0.18 -3.64 -13.63
C ALA A 80 1.33 -4.47 -14.21
N PHE A 81 1.62 -5.65 -13.65
CA PHE A 81 2.74 -6.48 -14.07
C PHE A 81 2.28 -7.76 -14.76
N THR A 82 3.15 -8.32 -15.59
CA THR A 82 2.96 -9.61 -16.26
C THR A 82 4.12 -10.55 -15.94
N ASP A 83 3.94 -11.86 -16.18
CA ASP A 83 4.95 -12.90 -15.93
C ASP A 83 5.57 -12.83 -14.51
N PHE A 84 4.75 -12.56 -13.49
CA PHE A 84 5.23 -12.48 -12.11
C PHE A 84 5.54 -13.88 -11.57
N HIS A 85 6.79 -14.07 -11.18
CA HIS A 85 7.28 -15.28 -10.51
C HIS A 85 7.82 -14.92 -9.14
N GLU A 86 7.01 -15.15 -8.11
CA GLU A 86 7.40 -14.91 -6.72
C GLU A 86 8.57 -15.82 -6.29
N LEU A 87 9.54 -15.24 -5.60
CA LEU A 87 10.71 -15.93 -5.09
C LEU A 87 10.76 -15.84 -3.57
N HIS A 88 10.95 -16.99 -2.91
CA HIS A 88 10.90 -17.11 -1.45
C HIS A 88 12.28 -17.34 -0.81
N GLY A 89 12.36 -17.02 0.48
CA GLY A 89 13.45 -17.28 1.42
C GLY A 89 14.58 -16.27 1.35
N ASP A 90 15.24 -16.04 2.47
CA ASP A 90 16.47 -15.26 2.58
C ASP A 90 17.75 -16.10 2.38
N ARG A 91 17.63 -17.44 2.42
CA ARG A 91 18.71 -18.45 2.40
C ARG A 91 19.54 -18.49 3.69
N LEU A 92 19.06 -17.91 4.78
CA LEU A 92 19.75 -17.86 6.07
C LEU A 92 18.86 -18.35 7.22
N PHE A 93 17.61 -17.88 7.28
CA PHE A 93 16.71 -18.18 8.40
C PHE A 93 15.34 -18.67 7.93
N ALA A 94 14.58 -17.83 7.20
CA ALA A 94 13.20 -18.14 6.87
C ALA A 94 12.68 -17.39 5.65
N GLU A 95 11.43 -17.70 5.28
CA GLU A 95 10.63 -16.89 4.37
C GLU A 95 9.73 -15.95 5.19
N ASP A 96 9.89 -14.64 4.99
CA ASP A 96 9.01 -13.63 5.59
C ASP A 96 7.88 -13.27 4.64
N ARG A 97 6.64 -13.55 5.05
CA ARG A 97 5.44 -13.30 4.26
C ARG A 97 5.00 -11.83 4.28
N ALA A 98 5.60 -11.00 5.13
CA ALA A 98 5.43 -9.55 5.13
C ALA A 98 6.23 -8.87 4.01
N MET A 99 7.19 -9.57 3.39
CA MET A 99 8.00 -9.07 2.27
C MET A 99 7.84 -10.00 1.05
N VAL A 100 7.14 -9.53 0.02
CA VAL A 100 6.93 -10.27 -1.23
C VAL A 100 7.88 -9.76 -2.31
N GLY A 101 8.21 -10.58 -3.30
CA GLY A 101 8.99 -10.13 -4.44
C GLY A 101 9.44 -11.23 -5.38
N GLY A 102 9.85 -10.83 -6.58
CA GLY A 102 10.17 -11.77 -7.65
C GLY A 102 10.47 -11.09 -8.98
N PHE A 103 10.69 -11.91 -10.00
CA PHE A 103 10.81 -11.43 -11.38
C PHE A 103 9.44 -11.10 -11.95
N ALA A 104 9.35 -10.05 -12.75
CA ALA A 104 8.14 -9.66 -13.46
C ALA A 104 8.49 -8.90 -14.75
N LYS A 105 7.46 -8.53 -15.50
CA LYS A 105 7.53 -7.55 -16.58
C LYS A 105 6.59 -6.39 -16.33
N LEU A 106 7.06 -5.18 -16.59
CA LEU A 106 6.26 -3.95 -16.62
C LEU A 106 6.32 -3.37 -18.04
N GLY A 107 5.26 -3.55 -18.82
CA GLY A 107 5.31 -3.34 -20.26
C GLY A 107 6.39 -4.23 -20.89
N ASP A 108 7.32 -3.61 -21.64
CA ASP A 108 8.44 -4.32 -22.28
C ASP A 108 9.66 -4.54 -21.36
N HIS A 109 9.66 -3.95 -20.16
CA HIS A 109 10.79 -4.02 -19.24
C HIS A 109 10.71 -5.25 -18.33
N ARG A 110 11.74 -6.09 -18.35
CA ARG A 110 11.94 -7.14 -17.34
C ARG A 110 12.48 -6.48 -16.07
N VAL A 111 11.84 -6.75 -14.94
CA VAL A 111 12.14 -6.08 -13.66
C VAL A 111 12.16 -7.07 -12.51
N VAL A 112 12.77 -6.67 -11.41
CA VAL A 112 12.55 -7.30 -10.10
C VAL A 112 11.66 -6.38 -9.29
N VAL A 113 10.50 -6.88 -8.88
CA VAL A 113 9.54 -6.16 -8.03
C VAL A 113 9.58 -6.73 -6.62
N ILE A 114 9.64 -5.86 -5.61
CA ILE A 114 9.69 -6.21 -4.20
C ILE A 114 8.70 -5.30 -3.46
N GLY A 115 8.03 -5.79 -2.43
CA GLY A 115 7.21 -4.90 -1.61
C GLY A 115 6.82 -5.49 -0.28
N THR A 116 6.42 -4.61 0.64
CA THR A 116 5.80 -5.05 1.88
C THR A 116 4.34 -5.44 1.61
N GLN A 117 3.86 -6.47 2.28
CA GLN A 117 2.54 -7.03 2.03
C GLN A 117 1.74 -7.16 3.32
N LYS A 118 0.63 -6.41 3.40
CA LYS A 118 -0.39 -6.56 4.45
C LYS A 118 -1.39 -7.67 4.11
N GLY A 119 -2.26 -8.01 5.06
CA GLY A 119 -3.33 -8.97 4.87
C GLY A 119 -4.70 -8.31 4.67
N ARG A 120 -5.57 -8.94 3.86
CA ARG A 120 -6.94 -8.49 3.63
C ARG A 120 -7.88 -8.84 4.77
N ASP A 121 -7.64 -9.97 5.41
CA ASP A 121 -8.42 -10.46 6.55
C ASP A 121 -7.53 -10.66 7.79
N THR A 122 -8.14 -11.00 8.93
CA THR A 122 -7.43 -11.20 10.19
C THR A 122 -6.39 -12.32 10.10
N LYS A 123 -6.71 -13.43 9.40
CA LYS A 123 -5.81 -14.57 9.28
C LYS A 123 -4.59 -14.21 8.44
N GLU A 124 -4.80 -13.51 7.32
CA GLU A 124 -3.73 -13.04 6.47
C GLU A 124 -2.89 -11.96 7.16
N ASN A 125 -3.51 -11.06 7.93
CA ASN A 125 -2.77 -10.04 8.67
C ASN A 125 -1.85 -10.64 9.72
N ILE A 126 -2.32 -11.64 10.48
CA ILE A 126 -1.47 -12.38 11.43
C ILE A 126 -0.33 -13.07 10.66
N LEU A 127 -0.65 -13.72 9.55
CA LEU A 127 0.33 -14.44 8.75
C LEU A 127 1.45 -13.55 8.19
N ARG A 128 1.11 -12.31 7.83
CA ARG A 128 2.01 -11.34 7.23
C ARG A 128 2.48 -10.26 8.19
N ASN A 129 2.28 -10.48 9.50
CA ASN A 129 2.66 -9.53 10.54
C ASN A 129 2.16 -8.10 10.26
N PHE A 130 0.95 -7.96 9.70
CA PHE A 130 0.36 -6.67 9.31
C PHE A 130 1.24 -5.84 8.35
N GLY A 131 2.10 -6.50 7.55
CA GLY A 131 3.05 -5.86 6.65
C GLY A 131 4.33 -5.35 7.32
N SER A 132 4.53 -5.64 8.61
CA SER A 132 5.78 -5.36 9.32
C SER A 132 6.77 -6.50 9.14
N ALA A 133 7.81 -6.27 8.34
CA ALA A 133 8.83 -7.28 8.08
C ALA A 133 9.79 -7.51 9.25
N HIS A 134 10.18 -8.76 9.42
CA HIS A 134 11.27 -9.25 10.25
C HIS A 134 12.62 -9.10 9.52
N PRO A 135 13.77 -9.37 10.18
CA PRO A 135 15.10 -9.22 9.57
C PRO A 135 15.27 -10.07 8.30
N GLU A 136 14.80 -11.31 8.33
CA GLU A 136 14.76 -12.21 7.18
C GLU A 136 14.01 -11.63 5.96
N GLY A 137 12.99 -10.78 6.17
CA GLY A 137 12.32 -10.08 5.09
C GLY A 137 13.22 -9.07 4.38
N TYR A 138 13.98 -8.27 5.13
CA TYR A 138 14.95 -7.33 4.54
C TYR A 138 16.10 -8.07 3.85
N ARG A 139 16.60 -9.16 4.44
CA ARG A 139 17.63 -10.01 3.82
C ARG A 139 17.13 -10.67 2.53
N LYS A 140 15.87 -11.13 2.51
CA LYS A 140 15.21 -11.61 1.28
C LYS A 140 15.15 -10.51 0.23
N ALA A 141 14.69 -9.31 0.59
CA ALA A 141 14.63 -8.17 -0.34
C ALA A 141 16.01 -7.89 -0.94
N LEU A 142 17.06 -7.80 -0.12
CA LEU A 142 18.43 -7.59 -0.58
C LEU A 142 18.93 -8.71 -1.49
N ARG A 143 18.61 -9.98 -1.17
CA ARG A 143 18.95 -11.11 -2.04
C ARG A 143 18.32 -10.94 -3.43
N LEU A 144 17.07 -10.52 -3.50
CA LEU A 144 16.38 -10.27 -4.78
C LEU A 144 16.98 -9.07 -5.53
N MET A 145 17.31 -7.99 -4.83
CA MET A 145 17.99 -6.83 -5.43
C MET A 145 19.38 -7.18 -5.96
N ARG A 146 20.14 -8.01 -5.25
CA ARG A 146 21.44 -8.54 -5.74
C ARG A 146 21.30 -9.39 -6.99
N LEU A 147 20.21 -10.17 -7.11
CA LEU A 147 19.90 -10.89 -8.35
C LEU A 147 19.59 -9.90 -9.48
N ALA A 148 18.79 -8.87 -9.21
CA ALA A 148 18.50 -7.82 -10.18
C ALA A 148 19.79 -7.13 -10.67
N ASN A 149 20.68 -6.75 -9.74
CA ASN A 149 21.98 -6.16 -10.03
C ASN A 149 22.85 -7.09 -10.89
N LYS A 150 22.91 -8.38 -10.56
CA LYS A 150 23.67 -9.37 -11.33
C LYS A 150 23.20 -9.50 -12.79
N PHE A 151 21.90 -9.35 -13.03
CA PHE A 151 21.31 -9.46 -14.36
C PHE A 151 21.04 -8.09 -15.02
N ASN A 152 21.50 -7.00 -14.41
CA ASN A 152 21.26 -5.63 -14.82
C ASN A 152 19.77 -5.33 -15.10
N LEU A 153 18.90 -5.74 -14.18
CA LEU A 153 17.45 -5.53 -14.26
C LEU A 153 17.03 -4.37 -13.37
N PRO A 154 16.16 -3.46 -13.84
CA PRO A 154 15.53 -2.45 -13.00
C PRO A 154 14.84 -3.04 -11.77
N ILE A 155 14.90 -2.32 -10.66
CA ILE A 155 14.29 -2.71 -9.39
C ILE A 155 13.11 -1.78 -9.10
N ILE A 156 11.96 -2.35 -8.76
CA ILE A 156 10.79 -1.60 -8.33
C ILE A 156 10.41 -2.03 -6.92
N THR A 157 10.33 -1.07 -5.98
CA THR A 157 9.90 -1.35 -4.60
C THR A 157 8.55 -0.72 -4.29
N LEU A 158 7.66 -1.50 -3.69
CA LEU A 158 6.32 -1.08 -3.28
C LEU A 158 6.25 -1.05 -1.75
N ILE A 159 6.07 0.14 -1.18
CA ILE A 159 6.18 0.39 0.25
C ILE A 159 4.79 0.64 0.84
N ASP A 160 4.37 -0.28 1.71
CA ASP A 160 3.20 -0.16 2.57
C ASP A 160 3.41 -0.91 3.88
N THR A 161 4.01 -0.23 4.85
CA THR A 161 4.33 -0.76 6.17
C THR A 161 4.24 0.31 7.24
N ALA A 162 3.71 -0.05 8.41
CA ALA A 162 3.73 0.82 9.58
C ALA A 162 5.15 0.93 10.19
N GLY A 163 6.05 0.02 9.83
CA GLY A 163 7.41 -0.06 10.32
C GLY A 163 7.91 -1.51 10.36
N ALA A 164 9.20 -1.68 10.64
CA ALA A 164 9.79 -2.99 10.90
C ALA A 164 9.14 -3.64 12.13
N TYR A 165 9.10 -4.97 12.19
CA TYR A 165 8.44 -5.67 13.29
C TYR A 165 9.22 -5.48 14.62
N PRO A 166 8.63 -4.84 15.64
CA PRO A 166 9.34 -4.50 16.89
C PRO A 166 9.19 -5.63 17.93
N GLY A 167 9.75 -6.80 17.64
CA GLY A 167 9.62 -7.99 18.50
C GLY A 167 10.96 -8.58 18.94
N ILE A 168 10.96 -9.33 20.05
CA ILE A 168 12.17 -9.96 20.63
C ILE A 168 12.93 -10.77 19.57
N GLY A 169 12.24 -11.63 18.83
CA GLY A 169 12.88 -12.43 17.78
C GLY A 169 13.47 -11.58 16.65
N ALA A 170 12.89 -10.41 16.33
CA ALA A 170 13.45 -9.50 15.34
C ALA A 170 14.75 -8.86 15.86
N GLU A 171 14.80 -8.49 17.14
CA GLU A 171 16.01 -7.97 17.79
C GLU A 171 17.12 -9.03 17.90
N GLU A 172 16.81 -10.24 18.37
CA GLU A 172 17.76 -11.37 18.44
C GLU A 172 18.36 -11.73 17.07
N ARG A 173 17.60 -11.48 15.99
CA ARG A 173 18.02 -11.69 14.61
C ARG A 173 18.54 -10.44 13.93
N HIS A 174 18.80 -9.37 14.67
CA HIS A 174 19.47 -8.14 14.23
C HIS A 174 18.69 -7.34 13.17
N ILE A 175 17.46 -6.92 13.47
CA ILE A 175 16.65 -6.08 12.57
C ILE A 175 17.35 -4.79 12.13
N ALA A 176 18.06 -4.13 13.05
CA ALA A 176 18.80 -2.91 12.75
C ALA A 176 19.93 -3.16 11.73
N GLU A 177 20.65 -4.27 11.86
CA GLU A 177 21.68 -4.68 10.91
C GLU A 177 21.09 -4.98 9.54
N ALA A 178 20.01 -5.76 9.48
CA ALA A 178 19.38 -6.12 8.22
C ALA A 178 18.91 -4.88 7.44
N ILE A 179 18.34 -3.88 8.12
CA ILE A 179 17.97 -2.60 7.51
C ILE A 179 19.22 -1.83 7.09
N ALA A 180 20.21 -1.66 7.97
CA ALA A 180 21.41 -0.88 7.67
C ALA A 180 22.21 -1.44 6.49
N VAL A 181 22.32 -2.77 6.39
CA VAL A 181 22.97 -3.44 5.26
C VAL A 181 22.17 -3.20 3.98
N ASN A 182 20.83 -3.29 4.00
CA ASN A 182 20.03 -2.94 2.83
C ASN A 182 20.32 -1.50 2.37
N LEU A 183 20.30 -0.52 3.27
CA LEU A 183 20.58 0.88 2.94
C LEU A 183 21.93 1.03 2.24
N ARG A 184 22.98 0.43 2.83
CA ARG A 184 24.35 0.49 2.29
C ARG A 184 24.43 -0.12 0.89
N GLU A 185 23.87 -1.31 0.70
CA GLU A 185 23.98 -2.05 -0.55
C GLU A 185 23.14 -1.42 -1.66
N MET A 186 21.96 -0.89 -1.34
CA MET A 186 21.08 -0.24 -2.31
C MET A 186 21.71 0.99 -2.95
N ILE A 187 22.58 1.71 -2.23
CA ILE A 187 23.35 2.86 -2.76
C ILE A 187 24.36 2.42 -3.84
N LEU A 188 24.81 1.16 -3.80
CA LEU A 188 25.87 0.65 -4.65
C LEU A 188 25.37 -0.10 -5.89
N PHE A 189 24.06 -0.28 -6.04
CA PHE A 189 23.50 -0.96 -7.20
C PHE A 189 23.58 -0.09 -8.45
N GLU A 190 23.91 -0.74 -9.58
CA GLU A 190 24.02 -0.09 -10.88
C GLU A 190 22.68 0.08 -11.63
N PRO A 191 21.73 -0.89 -11.62
CA PRO A 191 20.48 -0.72 -12.33
C PRO A 191 19.56 0.28 -11.62
N PRO A 192 18.66 0.94 -12.36
CA PRO A 192 17.77 1.94 -11.79
C PRO A 192 16.81 1.32 -10.79
N ILE A 193 16.63 2.02 -9.67
CA ILE A 193 15.69 1.68 -8.60
C ILE A 193 14.58 2.73 -8.55
N VAL A 194 13.33 2.28 -8.57
CA VAL A 194 12.14 3.12 -8.34
C VAL A 194 11.40 2.61 -7.13
N ALA A 195 11.28 3.45 -6.10
CA ALA A 195 10.49 3.17 -4.91
C ALA A 195 9.14 3.90 -4.98
N ALA A 196 8.05 3.23 -4.66
CA ALA A 196 6.72 3.82 -4.57
C ALA A 196 6.10 3.55 -3.20
N VAL A 197 5.83 4.61 -2.44
CA VAL A 197 5.04 4.53 -1.21
C VAL A 197 3.57 4.47 -1.59
N ILE A 198 3.05 3.24 -1.60
CA ILE A 198 1.68 2.94 -2.01
C ILE A 198 0.71 2.96 -0.84
N GLY A 199 1.16 3.06 0.41
CA GLY A 199 0.32 3.17 1.60
C GLY A 199 1.01 3.89 2.75
N GLU A 200 1.42 3.14 3.77
CA GLU A 200 2.18 3.65 4.90
C GLU A 200 3.69 3.54 4.63
N GLY A 201 4.43 4.63 4.78
CA GLY A 201 5.89 4.67 4.73
C GLY A 201 6.47 4.81 6.13
N GLY A 202 6.43 3.74 6.91
CA GLY A 202 6.83 3.73 8.31
C GLY A 202 8.34 3.59 8.54
N SER A 203 8.98 4.71 8.93
CA SER A 203 10.32 4.77 9.52
C SER A 203 11.40 3.99 8.75
N GLY A 204 12.40 3.46 9.47
CA GLY A 204 13.47 2.63 8.91
C GLY A 204 12.98 1.36 8.22
N GLY A 205 11.79 0.85 8.59
CA GLY A 205 11.22 -0.32 7.92
C GLY A 205 10.81 -0.05 6.48
N ALA A 206 10.21 1.10 6.22
CA ALA A 206 9.98 1.56 4.85
C ALA A 206 11.30 1.87 4.12
N LEU A 207 12.23 2.53 4.80
CA LEU A 207 13.52 2.93 4.21
C LEU A 207 14.39 1.73 3.85
N GLY A 208 14.27 0.59 4.55
CA GLY A 208 15.01 -0.64 4.27
C GLY A 208 14.79 -1.25 2.88
N ILE A 209 13.80 -0.75 2.13
CA ILE A 209 13.61 -1.02 0.68
C ILE A 209 13.33 0.29 -0.11
N GLY A 210 13.61 1.45 0.47
CA GLY A 210 13.20 2.76 -0.03
C GLY A 210 14.32 3.65 -0.58
N VAL A 211 15.58 3.20 -0.52
CA VAL A 211 16.71 3.89 -1.18
C VAL A 211 16.63 3.67 -2.68
N ALA A 212 16.35 4.73 -3.45
CA ALA A 212 16.06 4.63 -4.87
C ALA A 212 16.45 5.90 -5.65
N ASP A 213 16.66 5.76 -6.97
CA ASP A 213 16.89 6.89 -7.87
C ASP A 213 15.67 7.80 -8.01
N ARG A 214 14.48 7.20 -7.88
CA ARG A 214 13.19 7.89 -7.87
C ARG A 214 12.33 7.34 -6.75
N VAL A 215 11.82 8.24 -5.93
CA VAL A 215 10.84 7.94 -4.89
C VAL A 215 9.52 8.59 -5.26
N LEU A 216 8.49 7.78 -5.43
CA LEU A 216 7.11 8.18 -5.69
C LEU A 216 6.29 8.00 -4.42
N VAL A 217 5.37 8.91 -4.16
CA VAL A 217 4.45 8.81 -3.03
C VAL A 217 3.05 9.05 -3.57
N LEU A 218 2.12 8.10 -3.34
CA LEU A 218 0.74 8.30 -3.76
C LEU A 218 0.11 9.46 -2.97
N GLU A 219 -0.80 10.19 -3.60
CA GLU A 219 -1.40 11.43 -3.06
C GLU A 219 -2.02 11.30 -1.64
N ASN A 220 -2.41 10.08 -1.27
CA ASN A 220 -3.01 9.74 0.03
C ASN A 220 -2.20 8.66 0.77
N ALA A 221 -0.91 8.52 0.45
CA ALA A 221 0.08 7.80 1.25
C ALA A 221 0.79 8.77 2.20
N TYR A 222 1.51 8.25 3.19
CA TYR A 222 2.38 9.08 4.03
C TYR A 222 3.76 8.43 4.17
N TYR A 223 4.78 9.25 4.41
CA TYR A 223 6.15 8.79 4.69
C TYR A 223 6.65 9.55 5.92
N SER A 224 7.01 8.84 7.00
CA SER A 224 7.37 9.47 8.27
C SER A 224 8.45 8.70 9.03
N VAL A 225 9.29 9.42 9.78
CA VAL A 225 10.33 8.84 10.65
C VAL A 225 9.76 8.09 11.86
N ILE A 226 8.56 8.47 12.30
CA ILE A 226 7.82 7.86 13.42
C ILE A 226 6.32 7.88 13.09
N SER A 227 5.54 6.97 13.66
CA SER A 227 4.08 7.03 13.52
C SER A 227 3.54 8.34 14.12
N PRO A 228 2.44 8.91 13.56
CA PRO A 228 1.79 10.06 14.16
C PRO A 228 1.44 9.84 15.64
N GLU A 229 0.99 8.63 15.98
CA GLU A 229 0.65 8.24 17.34
C GLU A 229 1.87 8.15 18.27
N GLY A 230 3.02 7.72 17.76
CA GLY A 230 4.24 7.63 18.54
C GLY A 230 4.92 8.98 18.78
N CYS A 231 4.59 9.98 17.95
CA CYS A 231 5.11 11.35 18.08
C CYS A 231 4.28 12.24 19.01
N ALA A 232 2.98 11.95 19.14
CA ALA A 232 2.02 12.75 19.92
C ALA A 232 2.13 12.46 21.42
#